data_AF-A0A367AV56-F1
#
_entry.id   AF-A0A367AV56-F1
#
_cell.length_a   1.000
_cell.length_b   1.000
_cell.length_c   1.000
_cell.angle_alpha   90.00
_cell.angle_beta   90.00
_cell.angle_gamma   90.00
#
_symmetry.space_group_name_H-M   'P 1'
#
loop_
_entity.id
_entity.type
_entity.pdbx_description
1 polymer ?
#
loop_
_entity_poly.entity_id
_entity_poly.type
_entity_poly.pdbx_seq_one_letter_code
_entity_poly.pdbx_strand_id
1 'polypeptide(L)'
;MSSPALQLPVPEVYGLARSLRSSAATAEDAGSRLGPGCEVDGPLAEAAAALLDCHRTLAGAVAGELRWLGTTVAVVADSWVELDATVVPAHGRAVAR
;
A
#
# COMPACT_ATOMS: atom_id res chain seq x y z
N MET A 1 -2.84 -29.47 15.72
CA MET A 1 -3.03 -28.13 16.30
C MET A 1 -3.25 -27.18 15.13
N SER A 2 -4.51 -26.88 14.81
CA SER A 2 -4.83 -25.91 13.75
C SER A 2 -4.48 -24.52 14.25
N SER A 3 -3.58 -23.82 13.55
CA SER A 3 -3.33 -22.40 13.82
C SER A 3 -4.65 -21.65 13.67
N PRO A 4 -5.02 -20.74 14.59
CA PRO A 4 -6.22 -19.92 14.41
C PRO A 4 -6.04 -19.15 13.10
N ALA A 5 -6.87 -19.46 12.10
CA ALA A 5 -6.85 -18.75 10.84
C ALA A 5 -7.08 -17.26 11.16
N LEU A 6 -6.07 -16.43 10.88
CA LEU A 6 -6.18 -14.98 10.92
C LEU A 6 -7.16 -14.58 9.81
N GLN A 7 -8.45 -14.66 10.10
CA GLN A 7 -9.50 -14.18 9.20
C GLN A 7 -9.64 -12.68 9.44
N LEU A 8 -8.89 -11.89 8.68
CA LEU A 8 -9.13 -10.45 8.58
C LEU A 8 -10.44 -10.24 7.77
N PRO A 9 -11.45 -9.56 8.33
CA PRO A 9 -12.63 -9.16 7.59
C PRO A 9 -12.27 -8.35 6.34
N VAL A 10 -13.00 -8.54 5.23
CA VAL A 10 -12.79 -7.81 3.97
C VAL A 10 -12.68 -6.29 4.14
N PRO A 11 -13.51 -5.61 4.97
CA PRO A 11 -13.34 -4.18 5.22
C PRO A 11 -11.99 -3.81 5.84
N GLU A 12 -11.43 -4.66 6.70
CA GLU A 12 -10.12 -4.46 7.32
C GLU A 12 -9.00 -4.65 6.30
N VAL A 13 -9.14 -5.59 5.35
CA VAL A 13 -8.20 -5.76 4.24
C VAL A 13 -8.19 -4.54 3.31
N TYR A 14 -9.36 -3.99 2.97
CA TYR A 14 -9.44 -2.71 2.25
C TYR A 14 -8.87 -1.54 3.07
N GLY A 15 -9.08 -1.56 4.39
CA GLY A 15 -8.47 -0.62 5.32
C GLY A 15 -6.94 -0.65 5.25
N LEU A 16 -6.35 -1.85 5.28
CA LEU A 16 -4.91 -2.04 5.12
C LEU A 16 -4.42 -1.53 3.75
N ALA A 17 -5.11 -1.87 2.66
CA ALA A 17 -4.79 -1.38 1.33
C ALA A 17 -4.78 0.16 1.26
N ARG A 18 -5.75 0.82 1.91
CA ARG A 18 -5.81 2.29 2.01
C ARG A 18 -4.66 2.85 2.82
N SER A 19 -4.35 2.26 3.97
CA SER A 19 -3.23 2.69 4.82
C SER A 19 -1.90 2.58 4.08
N LEU A 20 -1.67 1.50 3.34
CA LEU A 20 -0.47 1.33 2.51
C LEU A 20 -0.34 2.41 1.44
N ARG A 21 -1.44 2.72 0.73
CA ARG A 21 -1.46 3.82 -0.25
C ARG A 21 -1.23 5.19 0.39
N SER A 22 -1.78 5.42 1.59
CA SER A 22 -1.53 6.66 2.34
C SER A 22 -0.07 6.78 2.75
N SER A 23 0.54 5.69 3.24
CA SER A 23 1.96 5.68 3.59
C SER A 23 2.85 5.88 2.36
N ALA A 24 2.45 5.35 1.20
CA ALA A 24 3.15 5.62 -0.06
C ALA A 24 3.15 7.12 -0.39
N ALA A 25 1.99 7.78 -0.29
CA ALA A 25 1.88 9.22 -0.51
C ALA A 25 2.75 10.03 0.48
N THR A 26 2.80 9.61 1.75
CA THR A 26 3.71 10.22 2.74
C THR A 26 5.18 10.06 2.35
N ALA A 27 5.58 8.90 1.83
CA ALA A 27 6.95 8.68 1.37
C ALA A 27 7.29 9.56 0.15
N GLU A 28 6.36 9.72 -0.80
CA GLU A 28 6.53 10.63 -1.94
C GLU A 28 6.66 12.09 -1.50
N ASP A 29 5.79 12.53 -0.58
CA ASP A 29 5.84 13.88 -0.01
C ASP A 29 7.20 14.14 0.66
N ALA A 30 7.65 13.20 1.49
CA ALA A 30 8.96 13.28 2.14
C ALA A 30 10.11 13.40 1.12
N GLY A 31 10.09 12.61 0.04
CA GLY A 31 11.05 12.70 -1.05
C GLY A 31 11.01 14.06 -1.77
N SER A 32 9.81 14.58 -2.03
CA SER A 32 9.62 15.87 -2.72
C SER A 32 10.18 17.06 -1.92
N ARG A 33 10.10 16.98 -0.58
CA ARG A 33 10.62 18.00 0.34
C ARG A 33 12.15 18.05 0.39
N LEU A 34 12.83 16.98 -0.05
CA LEU A 34 14.29 16.91 -0.18
C LEU A 34 14.78 17.41 -1.55
N GLY A 35 13.92 18.11 -2.31
CA GLY A 35 14.24 18.68 -3.61
C GLY A 35 15.26 19.84 -3.57
N PRO A 36 15.50 20.51 -4.72
CA PRO A 36 16.59 21.48 -4.94
C PRO A 36 16.53 22.77 -4.11
N GLY A 37 15.67 22.86 -3.08
CA GLY A 37 15.64 23.97 -2.13
C GLY A 37 16.53 23.79 -0.89
N CYS A 38 17.16 22.62 -0.70
CA CYS A 38 18.13 22.39 0.37
C CYS A 38 19.55 22.67 -0.12
N GLU A 39 19.90 23.94 -0.29
CA GLU A 39 21.27 24.34 -0.61
C GLU A 39 22.12 24.32 0.67
N VAL A 40 23.17 23.50 0.66
CA VAL A 40 24.21 23.46 1.68
C VAL A 40 25.47 24.00 1.05
N ASP A 41 25.98 25.11 1.57
CA ASP A 41 27.19 25.74 1.06
C ASP A 41 28.47 25.13 1.65
N GLY A 42 29.57 25.35 0.92
CA GLY A 42 30.91 25.08 1.41
C GLY A 42 31.34 23.60 1.28
N PRO A 43 32.29 23.15 2.11
CA PRO A 43 33.00 21.88 1.90
C PRO A 43 32.12 20.63 2.02
N LEU A 44 30.89 20.77 2.53
CA LEU A 44 29.93 19.67 2.66
C LEU A 44 28.90 19.61 1.53
N ALA A 45 28.90 20.56 0.59
CA ALA A 45 27.88 20.69 -0.44
C ALA A 45 27.70 19.39 -1.26
N GLU A 46 28.78 18.78 -1.72
CA GLU A 46 28.74 17.56 -2.53
C GLU A 46 28.23 16.35 -1.72
N ALA A 47 28.71 16.20 -0.49
CA ALA A 47 28.27 15.12 0.39
C ALA A 47 26.78 15.26 0.76
N ALA A 48 26.32 16.49 1.01
CA ALA A 48 24.91 16.78 1.26
C ALA A 48 24.04 16.48 0.02
N ALA A 49 24.49 16.87 -1.17
CA ALA A 49 23.80 16.59 -2.42
C ALA A 49 23.64 15.08 -2.67
N ALA A 50 24.72 14.31 -2.46
CA ALA A 50 24.70 12.85 -2.60
C ALA A 50 23.76 12.19 -1.57
N LEU A 51 23.78 12.64 -0.32
CA LEU A 51 22.89 12.14 0.74
C LEU A 51 21.41 12.42 0.40
N LEU A 52 21.09 13.65 -0.02
CA LEU A 52 19.74 14.03 -0.40
C LEU A 52 19.25 13.23 -1.61
N ASP A 53 20.12 12.96 -2.59
CA ASP A 53 19.79 12.14 -3.75
C ASP A 53 19.51 10.68 -3.39
N CYS A 54 20.35 10.10 -2.52
CA CYS A 54 20.11 8.78 -1.94
C CYS A 54 18.75 8.70 -1.25
N HIS A 55 18.40 9.70 -0.43
CA HIS A 55 17.12 9.72 0.26
C HIS A 55 15.91 9.91 -0.67
N ARG A 56 16.03 10.73 -1.73
CA ARG A 56 14.97 10.84 -2.76
C ARG A 56 14.75 9.51 -3.47
N THR A 57 15.84 8.84 -3.84
CA THR A 57 15.78 7.52 -4.48
C THR A 57 15.11 6.49 -3.58
N LEU A 58 15.51 6.46 -2.29
CA LEU A 58 14.91 5.56 -1.30
C LEU A 58 13.42 5.88 -1.08
N ALA A 59 13.05 7.15 -0.96
CA ALA A 59 11.67 7.58 -0.79
C ALA A 59 10.80 7.13 -1.98
N GLY A 60 11.30 7.29 -3.21
CA GLY A 60 10.64 6.81 -4.43
C GLY A 60 10.46 5.29 -4.44
N ALA A 61 11.50 4.54 -4.07
CA ALA A 61 11.43 3.08 -3.99
C ALA A 61 10.40 2.61 -2.95
N VAL A 62 10.45 3.16 -1.73
CA VAL A 62 9.49 2.83 -0.65
C VAL A 62 8.06 3.17 -1.06
N ALA A 63 7.84 4.34 -1.68
CA ALA A 63 6.52 4.70 -2.21
C ALA A 63 6.03 3.74 -3.30
N GLY A 64 6.92 3.29 -4.18
CA GLY A 64 6.63 2.28 -5.20
C GLY A 64 6.16 0.96 -4.58
N GLU A 65 6.94 0.42 -3.65
CA GLU A 65 6.62 -0.84 -2.96
C GLU A 65 5.32 -0.77 -2.18
N LEU A 66 5.08 0.34 -1.46
CA LEU A 66 3.84 0.53 -0.70
C LEU A 66 2.61 0.63 -1.60
N ARG A 67 2.73 1.27 -2.78
CA ARG A 67 1.65 1.28 -3.79
C ARG A 67 1.39 -0.10 -4.38
N TRP A 68 2.46 -0.82 -4.72
CA TRP A 68 2.35 -2.18 -5.26
C TRP A 68 1.67 -3.10 -4.24
N LEU A 69 2.11 -3.08 -2.98
CA LEU A 69 1.51 -3.89 -1.93
C LEU A 69 0.06 -3.48 -1.66
N GLY A 70 -0.23 -2.18 -1.56
CA GLY A 70 -1.59 -1.68 -1.36
C GLY A 70 -2.55 -2.05 -2.50
N THR A 71 -2.05 -2.11 -3.74
CA THR A 71 -2.82 -2.59 -4.91
C THR A 71 -3.06 -4.08 -4.81
N THR A 72 -2.02 -4.86 -4.51
CA THR A 72 -2.09 -6.32 -4.36
C THR A 72 -3.09 -6.72 -3.28
N VAL A 73 -3.06 -6.06 -2.12
CA VAL A 73 -3.99 -6.31 -1.01
C VAL A 73 -5.44 -6.00 -1.41
N ALA A 74 -5.68 -4.94 -2.18
CA ALA A 74 -7.02 -4.63 -2.69
C ALA A 74 -7.52 -5.71 -3.66
N VAL A 75 -6.67 -6.16 -4.60
CA VAL A 75 -7.00 -7.24 -5.54
C VAL A 75 -7.33 -8.55 -4.83
N VAL A 76 -6.62 -8.88 -3.75
CA VAL A 76 -6.94 -10.05 -2.92
C VAL A 76 -8.30 -9.89 -2.25
N ALA A 77 -8.62 -8.70 -1.73
CA ALA A 77 -9.94 -8.43 -1.15
C ALA A 77 -11.06 -8.53 -2.20
N ASP A 78 -10.86 -8.00 -3.40
CA ASP A 78 -11.80 -8.14 -4.53
C ASP A 78 -12.05 -9.62 -4.85
N SER A 79 -10.97 -10.42 -4.91
CA SER A 79 -11.04 -11.86 -5.20
C SER A 79 -11.83 -12.64 -4.14
N TRP A 80 -11.71 -12.25 -2.87
CA TRP A 80 -12.49 -12.87 -1.79
C TRP A 80 -13.98 -12.50 -1.86
N VAL A 81 -14.30 -11.25 -2.21
CA VAL A 81 -15.70 -10.83 -2.41
C VAL A 81 -16.33 -11.59 -3.58
N GLU A 82 -15.59 -11.74 -4.69
CA GLU A 82 -16.04 -12.53 -5.84
C GLU A 82 -16.25 -14.00 -5.47
N LEU A 83 -15.33 -14.58 -4.70
CA LEU A 83 -15.47 -15.96 -4.22
C LEU A 83 -16.70 -16.13 -3.30
N ASP A 84 -16.92 -15.21 -2.35
CA ASP A 84 -18.08 -15.27 -1.45
C ASP A 84 -19.40 -15.19 -2.25
N ALA A 85 -19.46 -14.29 -3.24
CA ALA A 85 -20.62 -14.14 -4.11
C ALA A 85 -20.91 -15.38 -4.98
N THR A 86 -19.90 -16.15 -5.36
CA THR A 86 -20.06 -17.38 -6.15
C THR A 86 -20.36 -18.61 -5.29
N VAL A 87 -19.91 -18.64 -4.03
CA VAL A 87 -20.13 -19.74 -3.07
C VAL A 87 -21.47 -19.61 -2.35
N VAL A 88 -22.06 -18.41 -2.25
CA VAL A 88 -23.42 -18.18 -1.74
C VAL A 88 -24.42 -17.97 -2.90
N PRO A 89 -24.86 -19.03 -3.62
CA PRO A 89 -26.01 -18.89 -4.48
C PRO A 89 -27.28 -18.74 -3.63
N ALA A 90 -28.18 -17.87 -4.10
CA ALA A 90 -29.43 -17.49 -3.46
C ALA A 90 -30.19 -18.67 -2.82
N HIS A 91 -30.13 -18.78 -1.48
CA HIS A 91 -30.95 -19.69 -0.68
C HIS A 91 -32.43 -19.27 -0.65
N GLY A 92 -33.02 -18.96 -1.81
CA GLY A 92 -34.36 -18.37 -1.88
C GLY A 92 -35.08 -18.46 -3.23
N ARG A 93 -34.70 -19.36 -4.14
CA ARG A 93 -35.50 -19.63 -5.35
C ARG A 93 -35.68 -21.13 -5.64
N ALA A 94 -35.92 -21.91 -4.59
CA ALA A 94 -36.41 -23.28 -4.73
C ALA A 94 -37.45 -23.62 -3.66
N VAL A 95 -38.49 -22.79 -3.52
CA VAL A 95 -39.79 -23.22 -3.00
C VAL A 95 -40.87 -22.62 -3.89
N ALA A 96 -41.54 -23.50 -4.64
CA ALA A 96 -42.83 -23.40 -5.34
C ALA A 96 -42.75 -23.79 -6.82
N ARG A 97 -42.76 -25.10 -7.08
CA ARG A 97 -43.88 -25.73 -7.81
C ARG A 97 -43.90 -27.23 -7.62
#